data_AF-A0A3N7BHT6-F1
#
_entry.id   AF-A0A3N7BHT6-F1
#
_cell.length_a   1.000
_cell.length_b   1.000
_cell.length_c   1.000
_cell.angle_alpha   90.00
_cell.angle_beta   90.00
_cell.angle_gamma   90.00
#
_symmetry.space_group_name_H-M   'P 1'
#
loop_
_entity.id
_entity.type
_entity.pdbx_description
1 polymer ?
#
loop_
_entity_poly.entity_id
_entity_poly.type
_entity_poly.pdbx_seq_one_letter_code
_entity_poly.pdbx_strand_id
1 'polypeptide(L)'
;MKNIAAVLFLLFQTIFAGAQGNRSTLNIRLSDGAPLLVTINSRDFKKVNTLITIADLPRKRHNIQVYKFRAYVDGKGGKAELMYSGDFKIKPGFTYDCVVDVTTRKLYIKNINESPGTYTPPPPAARPDFRKDVPLAENEVNMSPQSDLSRLQKQIEAVKEDTKKLSLAKDYIAQHPVYTADVRTISSWIMFDDNKMDFLKEAYPHLKDRENYSSLSDVFTLPATKKEFKDFATGKK
;
A
#
# COMPACT_ATOMS: atom_id res chain seq x y z
N MET A 1 38.02 -15.65 61.28
CA MET A 1 38.45 -15.02 60.02
C MET A 1 37.32 -15.25 59.01
N LYS A 2 36.20 -14.52 59.02
CA LYS A 2 35.98 -13.18 58.43
C LYS A 2 36.78 -12.98 57.14
N ASN A 3 36.17 -13.28 55.99
CA ASN A 3 36.45 -12.61 54.73
C ASN A 3 35.10 -12.24 54.10
N ILE A 4 34.81 -10.96 54.26
CA ILE A 4 33.72 -10.21 53.65
C ILE A 4 34.08 -10.10 52.16
N ALA A 5 33.33 -10.77 51.30
CA ALA A 5 33.33 -10.52 49.86
C ALA A 5 31.90 -10.64 49.32
N ALA A 6 30.96 -10.05 50.06
CA ALA A 6 29.67 -9.63 49.52
C ALA A 6 29.78 -8.12 49.29
N VAL A 7 29.09 -7.63 48.26
CA VAL A 7 29.03 -6.21 47.83
C VAL A 7 30.13 -5.82 46.82
N LEU A 8 29.93 -6.18 45.54
CA LEU A 8 29.96 -5.27 44.38
C LEU A 8 29.86 -6.09 43.07
N PHE A 9 28.67 -6.58 42.74
CA PHE A 9 28.34 -6.84 41.33
C PHE A 9 27.01 -6.17 41.02
N LEU A 10 27.12 -4.84 40.98
CA LEU A 10 26.50 -3.96 39.99
C LEU A 10 25.26 -4.52 39.29
N LEU A 11 24.12 -4.10 39.84
CA LEU A 11 22.90 -3.70 39.15
C LEU A 11 23.18 -3.05 37.77
N PHE A 12 23.20 -3.87 36.72
CA PHE A 12 23.07 -3.52 35.29
C PHE A 12 22.48 -4.81 34.67
N GLN A 13 21.25 -4.91 34.17
CA GLN A 13 20.40 -3.96 33.50
C GLN A 13 18.93 -4.35 33.68
N THR A 14 18.16 -3.39 34.15
CA THR A 14 16.72 -3.34 34.00
C THR A 14 16.34 -3.12 32.52
N ILE A 15 15.09 -3.49 32.19
CA ILE A 15 14.28 -2.99 31.07
C ILE A 15 14.50 -3.63 29.68
N PHE A 16 13.97 -4.84 29.48
CA PHE A 16 13.31 -5.15 28.20
C PHE A 16 11.92 -4.49 28.21
N ALA A 17 11.88 -3.16 28.09
CA ALA A 17 10.65 -2.47 27.68
C ALA A 17 10.53 -2.66 26.17
N GLY A 18 9.39 -3.17 25.73
CA GLY A 18 9.11 -3.45 24.33
C GLY A 18 9.39 -2.25 23.43
N ALA A 19 10.49 -2.30 22.69
CA ALA A 19 10.74 -1.43 21.55
C ALA A 19 10.03 -1.97 20.30
N GLN A 20 8.76 -2.37 20.41
CA GLN A 20 7.97 -2.84 19.27
C GLN A 20 7.32 -1.67 18.48
N GLY A 21 7.64 -0.41 18.80
CA GLY A 21 6.88 0.74 18.31
C GLY A 21 7.44 1.56 17.13
N ASN A 22 8.67 1.32 16.65
CA ASN A 22 9.35 2.31 15.76
C ASN A 22 10.01 1.71 14.50
N ARG A 23 9.69 0.48 14.16
CA ARG A 23 10.28 -0.21 13.02
C ARG A 23 9.45 0.03 11.76
N SER A 24 10.13 0.12 10.63
CA SER A 24 9.50 0.48 9.36
C SER A 24 9.60 -0.66 8.36
N THR A 25 8.70 -0.67 7.40
CA THR A 25 8.66 -1.67 6.33
C THR A 25 8.83 -1.00 4.99
N LEU A 26 9.72 -1.53 4.15
CA LEU A 26 9.95 -1.07 2.79
C LEU A 26 9.46 -2.13 1.82
N ASN A 27 8.57 -1.75 0.92
CA ASN A 27 8.09 -2.57 -0.18
C ASN A 27 8.73 -2.03 -1.47
N ILE A 28 9.71 -2.73 -2.02
CA ILE A 28 10.52 -2.26 -3.16
C ILE A 28 10.15 -3.06 -4.41
N ARG A 29 9.87 -2.34 -5.51
CA ARG A 29 9.53 -2.89 -6.82
C ARG A 29 10.12 -2.06 -7.97
N LEU A 30 10.17 -2.68 -9.15
CA LEU A 30 10.45 -1.98 -10.40
C LEU A 30 9.15 -1.50 -11.05
N SER A 31 9.22 -0.39 -11.79
CA SER A 31 8.06 0.18 -12.50
C SER A 31 7.50 -0.74 -13.58
N ASP A 32 8.32 -1.59 -14.17
CA ASP A 32 7.95 -2.52 -15.24
C ASP A 32 7.56 -3.93 -14.74
N GLY A 33 7.50 -4.13 -13.42
CA GLY A 33 7.18 -5.42 -12.80
C GLY A 33 8.26 -6.50 -12.97
N ALA A 34 9.45 -6.17 -13.51
CA ALA A 34 10.50 -7.15 -13.66
C ALA A 34 11.03 -7.65 -12.30
N PRO A 35 11.54 -8.90 -12.22
CA PRO A 35 12.20 -9.39 -11.03
C PRO A 35 13.39 -8.51 -10.64
N LEU A 36 13.59 -8.32 -9.34
CA LEU A 36 14.65 -7.51 -8.78
C LEU A 36 15.42 -8.21 -7.66
N LEU A 37 16.59 -7.66 -7.36
CA LEU A 37 17.41 -7.90 -6.19
C LEU A 37 17.62 -6.57 -5.46
N VAL A 38 17.78 -6.64 -4.13
CA VAL A 38 18.04 -5.46 -3.30
C VAL A 38 19.24 -5.72 -2.41
N THR A 39 20.06 -4.70 -2.23
CA THR A 39 21.08 -4.66 -1.18
C THR A 39 20.78 -3.48 -0.26
N ILE A 40 21.00 -3.66 1.04
CA ILE A 40 20.90 -2.57 2.02
C ILE A 40 22.18 -2.49 2.83
N ASN A 41 22.80 -1.32 2.88
CA ASN A 41 24.06 -1.08 3.60
C ASN A 41 25.13 -2.13 3.23
N SER A 42 25.23 -2.43 1.93
CA SER A 42 26.15 -3.45 1.39
C SER A 42 25.87 -4.90 1.82
N ARG A 43 24.69 -5.18 2.40
CA ARG A 43 24.22 -6.54 2.67
C ARG A 43 23.26 -7.00 1.58
N ASP A 44 23.61 -8.12 0.94
CA ASP A 44 22.78 -8.71 -0.11
C ASP A 44 21.54 -9.39 0.46
N PHE A 45 20.38 -9.04 -0.07
CA PHE A 45 19.18 -9.85 0.10
C PHE A 45 19.14 -10.88 -1.03
N LYS A 46 19.46 -12.12 -0.70
CA LYS A 46 19.50 -13.27 -1.62
C LYS A 46 18.10 -13.75 -2.02
N LYS A 47 17.23 -12.85 -2.45
CA LYS A 47 15.88 -13.16 -2.90
C LYS A 47 15.58 -12.39 -4.16
N VAL A 48 15.39 -13.11 -5.26
CA VAL A 48 14.88 -12.56 -6.52
C VAL A 48 13.36 -12.60 -6.46
N ASN A 49 12.70 -11.46 -6.63
CA ASN A 49 11.25 -11.39 -6.75
C ASN A 49 10.82 -10.09 -7.44
N THR A 50 9.56 -9.97 -7.87
CA THR A 50 8.99 -8.73 -8.45
C THR A 50 8.65 -7.68 -7.37
N LEU A 51 8.48 -8.14 -6.13
CA LEU A 51 8.30 -7.31 -4.94
C LEU A 51 9.17 -7.86 -3.80
N ILE A 52 10.01 -6.99 -3.24
CA ILE A 52 10.83 -7.30 -2.07
C ILE A 52 10.34 -6.47 -0.89
N THR A 53 9.81 -7.16 0.11
CA THR A 53 9.42 -6.57 1.40
C THR A 53 10.55 -6.74 2.40
N ILE A 54 10.95 -5.62 2.99
CA ILE A 54 12.00 -5.57 4.01
C ILE A 54 11.38 -4.94 5.25
N ALA A 55 11.09 -5.78 6.24
CA ALA A 55 10.54 -5.38 7.51
C ALA A 55 11.65 -5.06 8.53
N ASP A 56 11.23 -4.58 9.70
CA ASP A 56 12.10 -4.34 10.86
C ASP A 56 13.24 -3.33 10.65
N LEU A 57 13.08 -2.40 9.70
CA LEU A 57 14.12 -1.42 9.41
C LEU A 57 14.20 -0.35 10.50
N PRO A 58 15.38 -0.13 11.12
CA PRO A 58 15.58 0.87 12.16
C PRO A 58 15.54 2.29 11.57
N ARG A 59 15.28 3.28 12.44
CA ARG A 59 15.34 4.70 12.08
C ARG A 59 16.78 5.16 11.78
N LYS A 60 17.21 4.99 10.54
CA LYS A 60 18.53 5.46 10.07
C LYS A 60 18.47 5.86 8.60
N ARG A 61 19.54 6.50 8.13
CA ARG A 61 19.88 6.49 6.70
C ARG A 61 20.37 5.09 6.32
N HIS A 62 19.75 4.54 5.31
CA HIS A 62 20.12 3.27 4.70
C HIS A 62 20.58 3.53 3.27
N ASN A 63 21.73 2.98 2.91
CA ASN A 63 22.14 2.90 1.52
C ASN A 63 21.36 1.75 0.88
N ILE A 64 20.63 2.02 -0.18
CA ILE A 64 19.82 1.03 -0.88
C ILE A 64 20.30 0.96 -2.32
N GLN A 65 20.58 -0.26 -2.78
CA GLN A 65 20.81 -0.52 -4.19
C GLN A 65 19.76 -1.51 -4.68
N VAL A 66 19.22 -1.23 -5.86
CA VAL A 66 18.18 -2.03 -6.49
C VAL A 66 18.70 -2.46 -7.85
N TYR A 67 18.62 -3.75 -8.12
CA TYR A 67 19.09 -4.36 -9.35
C TYR A 67 17.92 -5.02 -10.08
N LYS A 68 17.81 -4.82 -11.38
CA LYS A 68 16.93 -5.60 -12.23
C LYS A 68 17.58 -6.94 -12.52
N PHE A 69 16.87 -8.02 -12.25
CA PHE A 69 17.37 -9.38 -12.45
C PHE A 69 16.72 -9.99 -13.69
N ARG A 70 17.55 -10.53 -14.58
CA ARG A 70 17.12 -11.35 -15.71
C ARG A 70 17.78 -12.71 -15.60
N ALA A 71 16.99 -13.76 -15.41
CA ALA A 71 17.47 -15.14 -15.46
C ALA A 71 18.01 -15.45 -16.85
N TYR A 72 19.08 -16.25 -16.92
CA TYR A 72 19.56 -16.79 -18.19
C TYR A 72 18.65 -17.91 -18.68
N VAL A 73 18.60 -18.12 -20.00
CA VAL A 73 17.74 -19.13 -20.64
C VAL A 73 18.09 -20.55 -20.19
N ASP A 74 19.35 -20.78 -19.84
CA ASP A 74 19.87 -22.07 -19.35
C ASP A 74 19.48 -22.38 -17.89
N GLY A 75 18.81 -21.45 -17.20
CA GLY A 75 18.44 -21.56 -15.79
C GLY A 75 19.63 -21.48 -14.81
N LYS A 76 20.86 -21.30 -15.30
CA LYS A 76 22.07 -21.26 -14.48
C LYS A 76 22.43 -19.81 -14.15
N GLY A 77 21.69 -19.24 -13.20
CA GLY A 77 21.92 -17.90 -12.69
C GLY A 77 21.20 -16.82 -13.49
N GLY A 78 21.79 -15.62 -13.55
CA GLY A 78 21.20 -14.50 -14.26
C GLY A 78 22.09 -13.26 -14.23
N LYS A 79 21.67 -12.26 -15.01
CA LYS A 79 22.29 -10.94 -15.05
C LYS A 79 21.57 -10.00 -14.09
N ALA A 80 22.33 -9.33 -13.24
CA ALA A 80 21.84 -8.24 -12.39
C ALA A 80 22.35 -6.91 -12.96
N GLU A 81 21.44 -5.97 -13.24
CA GLU A 81 21.77 -4.63 -13.72
C GLU A 81 21.36 -3.60 -12.66
N LEU A 82 22.28 -2.74 -12.24
CA LEU A 82 22.00 -1.71 -11.23
C LEU A 82 21.00 -0.68 -11.78
N MET A 83 19.81 -0.63 -11.19
CA MET A 83 18.75 0.31 -11.55
C MET A 83 18.79 1.57 -10.69
N TYR A 84 19.16 1.43 -9.42
CA TYR A 84 19.20 2.55 -8.48
C TYR A 84 20.25 2.30 -7.39
N SER A 85 20.93 3.35 -6.94
CA SER A 85 21.82 3.34 -5.79
C SER A 85 21.73 4.70 -5.08
N GLY A 86 21.41 4.70 -3.79
CA GLY A 86 21.35 5.96 -3.03
C GLY A 86 20.95 5.78 -1.58
N ASP A 87 21.09 6.85 -0.80
CA ASP A 87 20.75 6.85 0.62
C ASP A 87 19.33 7.35 0.88
N PHE A 88 18.58 6.57 1.64
CA PHE A 88 17.22 6.92 2.05
C PHE A 88 17.11 7.01 3.57
N LYS A 89 16.54 8.11 4.08
CA LYS A 89 16.27 8.28 5.51
C LYS A 89 14.88 7.74 5.83
N ILE A 90 14.83 6.66 6.59
CA ILE A 90 13.59 6.02 7.01
C ILE A 90 13.08 6.71 8.28
N LYS A 91 11.83 7.22 8.25
CA LYS A 91 11.10 7.64 9.47
C LYS A 91 10.46 6.41 10.13
N PRO A 92 10.44 6.33 11.47
CA PRO A 92 9.92 5.18 12.21
C PRO A 92 8.40 4.99 12.03
N GLY A 93 7.94 3.74 12.04
CA GLY A 93 6.52 3.39 12.09
C GLY A 93 5.76 3.49 10.76
N PHE A 94 6.46 3.74 9.65
CA PHE A 94 5.85 3.84 8.33
C PHE A 94 6.10 2.59 7.47
N THR A 95 5.12 2.29 6.63
CA THR A 95 5.27 1.39 5.48
C THR A 95 5.48 2.25 4.24
N TYR A 96 6.55 2.01 3.50
CA TYR A 96 6.90 2.74 2.28
C TYR A 96 6.68 1.86 1.04
N ASP A 97 5.90 2.33 0.07
CA ASP A 97 5.92 1.86 -1.32
C ASP A 97 7.06 2.56 -2.06
N CYS A 98 8.05 1.78 -2.47
CA CYS A 98 9.26 2.22 -3.14
C CYS A 98 9.25 1.67 -4.57
N VAL A 99 9.19 2.57 -5.56
CA VAL A 99 9.15 2.22 -6.98
C VAL A 99 10.37 2.78 -7.66
N VAL A 100 11.19 1.90 -8.21
CA VAL A 100 12.30 2.32 -9.07
C VAL A 100 11.80 2.33 -10.50
N ASP A 101 11.80 3.52 -11.10
CA ASP A 101 11.51 3.69 -12.52
C ASP A 101 12.68 3.18 -13.35
N VAL A 102 12.44 2.16 -14.16
CA VAL A 102 13.46 1.49 -14.98
C VAL A 102 13.98 2.39 -16.10
N THR A 103 13.18 3.34 -16.57
CA THR A 103 13.55 4.27 -17.64
C THR A 103 14.40 5.41 -17.10
N THR A 104 13.93 6.05 -16.02
CA THR A 104 14.60 7.23 -15.46
C THR A 104 15.66 6.90 -14.40
N ARG A 105 15.69 5.65 -13.92
CA ARG A 105 16.55 5.17 -12.82
C ARG A 105 16.34 5.94 -11.50
N LYS A 106 15.17 6.58 -11.35
CA LYS A 106 14.79 7.32 -10.14
C LYS A 106 13.97 6.45 -9.20
N LEU A 107 14.19 6.62 -7.90
CA LEU A 107 13.39 6.01 -6.85
C LEU A 107 12.27 6.97 -6.43
N TYR A 108 11.03 6.50 -6.55
CA TYR A 108 9.82 7.15 -6.06
C TYR A 108 9.36 6.46 -4.79
N ILE A 109 8.96 7.24 -3.78
CA ILE A 109 8.63 6.72 -2.46
C ILE A 109 7.31 7.32 -2.00
N LYS A 110 6.40 6.47 -1.51
CA LYS A 110 5.10 6.85 -0.96
C LYS A 110 4.83 6.14 0.37
N ASN A 111 4.23 6.83 1.33
CA ASN A 111 3.82 6.23 2.60
C ASN A 111 2.45 5.55 2.43
N ILE A 112 2.33 4.29 2.84
CA ILE A 112 1.07 3.51 2.73
C ILE A 112 0.22 3.65 4.00
N ASN A 113 0.82 3.98 5.15
CA ASN A 113 0.11 4.09 6.45
C ASN A 113 -0.59 5.44 6.66
N GLU A 114 -0.53 6.36 5.71
CA GLU A 114 -1.45 7.50 5.69
C GLU A 114 -2.82 6.96 5.28
N SER A 115 -3.54 6.39 6.23
CA SER A 115 -4.98 6.16 6.08
C SER A 115 -5.59 7.48 5.62
N PRO A 116 -6.44 7.48 4.57
CA PRO A 116 -7.30 8.64 4.33
C PRO A 116 -7.96 8.96 5.66
N GLY A 117 -7.88 10.23 6.07
CA GLY A 117 -8.37 10.68 7.37
C GLY A 117 -9.73 10.06 7.66
N THR A 118 -9.95 9.64 8.91
CA THR A 118 -11.19 9.04 9.42
C THR A 118 -12.39 9.66 8.71
N TYR A 119 -12.97 8.91 7.76
CA TYR A 119 -14.24 9.30 7.16
C TYR A 119 -15.27 9.22 8.26
N THR A 120 -15.58 10.36 8.86
CA THR A 120 -16.82 10.52 9.62
C THR A 120 -17.91 10.70 8.59
N PRO A 121 -18.79 9.70 8.38
CA PRO A 121 -19.92 9.88 7.48
C PRO A 121 -20.67 11.15 7.89
N PRO A 122 -21.13 11.97 6.93
CA PRO A 122 -21.95 13.13 7.24
C PRO A 122 -23.14 12.66 8.08
N PRO A 123 -23.53 13.41 9.14
CA PRO A 123 -24.67 13.07 9.97
C PRO A 123 -25.87 12.71 9.07
N PRO A 124 -26.56 11.58 9.30
CA PRO A 124 -27.74 11.24 8.54
C PRO A 124 -28.68 12.44 8.54
N ALA A 125 -29.19 12.83 7.36
CA ALA A 125 -30.22 13.85 7.26
C ALA A 125 -31.33 13.52 8.28
N ALA A 126 -31.75 14.50 9.07
CA ALA A 126 -32.79 14.30 10.06
C ALA A 126 -33.97 13.60 9.40
N ARG A 127 -34.28 12.37 9.83
CA ARG A 127 -35.40 11.60 9.27
C ARG A 127 -36.66 12.46 9.44
N PRO A 128 -37.39 12.78 8.36
CA PRO A 128 -38.73 13.32 8.51
C PRO A 128 -39.57 12.29 9.27
N ASP A 129 -40.20 12.70 10.37
CA ASP A 129 -41.03 11.83 11.20
C ASP A 129 -42.33 11.50 10.46
N PHE A 130 -42.36 10.36 9.77
CA PHE A 130 -43.55 9.79 9.16
C PHE A 130 -44.17 8.70 10.04
N ARG A 131 -44.29 8.92 11.35
CA ARG A 131 -45.19 8.10 12.19
C ARG A 131 -46.65 8.44 11.91
N LYS A 132 -47.18 7.94 10.78
CA LYS A 132 -48.56 7.47 10.63
C LYS A 132 -48.60 6.31 9.62
N ASP A 133 -48.74 5.11 10.18
CA ASP A 133 -49.55 4.01 9.66
C ASP A 133 -49.16 3.39 8.31
N VAL A 134 -48.10 2.54 8.30
CA VAL A 134 -47.92 1.51 7.25
C VAL A 134 -47.44 0.19 7.90
N PRO A 135 -48.07 -0.97 7.63
CA PRO A 135 -47.65 -2.27 8.17
C PRO A 135 -46.23 -2.65 7.72
N LEU A 136 -45.41 -3.14 8.67
CA LEU A 136 -44.06 -3.64 8.43
C LEU A 136 -44.12 -4.89 7.53
N ALA A 137 -43.86 -4.72 6.23
CA ALA A 137 -43.40 -5.80 5.40
C ALA A 137 -41.91 -6.03 5.72
N GLU A 138 -41.66 -7.09 6.49
CA GLU A 138 -40.33 -7.61 6.77
C GLU A 138 -39.71 -8.12 5.46
N ASN A 139 -38.76 -7.38 4.90
CA ASN A 139 -37.63 -7.88 4.12
C ASN A 139 -36.86 -6.72 3.47
N GLU A 140 -36.05 -6.01 4.25
CA GLU A 140 -34.85 -5.36 3.71
C GLU A 140 -33.71 -5.57 4.71
N VAL A 141 -32.93 -6.62 4.49
CA VAL A 141 -31.59 -6.75 5.09
C VAL A 141 -30.71 -5.68 4.44
N ASN A 142 -30.83 -4.46 4.95
CA ASN A 142 -29.99 -3.34 4.57
C ASN A 142 -28.62 -3.53 5.26
N MET A 143 -27.79 -4.40 4.67
CA MET A 143 -26.41 -4.64 5.10
C MET A 143 -25.61 -3.39 4.72
N SER A 144 -25.02 -2.71 5.71
CA SER A 144 -24.40 -1.41 5.46
C SER A 144 -23.15 -1.52 4.57
N PRO A 145 -22.94 -0.60 3.60
CA PRO A 145 -21.76 -0.61 2.72
C PRO A 145 -20.41 -0.66 3.44
N GLN A 146 -20.35 -0.12 4.65
CA GLN A 146 -19.17 -0.12 5.52
C GLN A 146 -18.73 -1.56 5.90
N SER A 147 -19.68 -2.48 6.04
CA SER A 147 -19.41 -3.88 6.38
C SER A 147 -18.84 -4.67 5.20
N ASP A 148 -19.26 -4.35 3.98
CA ASP A 148 -18.79 -5.01 2.77
C ASP A 148 -17.41 -4.52 2.33
N LEU A 149 -17.13 -3.23 2.42
CA LEU A 149 -15.78 -2.70 2.14
C LEU A 149 -14.74 -3.29 3.11
N SER A 150 -15.11 -3.47 4.38
CA SER A 150 -14.25 -4.10 5.40
C SER A 150 -14.00 -5.58 5.10
N ARG A 151 -14.97 -6.29 4.52
CA ARG A 151 -14.80 -7.69 4.06
C ARG A 151 -13.86 -7.75 2.87
N LEU A 152 -14.07 -6.88 1.87
CA LEU A 152 -13.19 -6.76 0.71
C LEU A 152 -11.74 -6.49 1.16
N GLN A 153 -11.54 -5.56 2.10
CA GLN A 153 -10.21 -5.25 2.62
C GLN A 153 -9.50 -6.51 3.13
N LYS A 154 -10.16 -7.30 3.97
CA LYS A 154 -9.59 -8.55 4.51
C LYS A 154 -9.25 -9.56 3.40
N GLN A 155 -10.10 -9.67 2.38
CA GLN A 155 -9.85 -10.54 1.23
C GLN A 155 -8.62 -10.07 0.44
N ILE A 156 -8.52 -8.77 0.16
CA ILE A 156 -7.42 -8.18 -0.61
C ILE A 156 -6.09 -8.24 0.17
N GLU A 157 -6.10 -8.01 1.48
CA GLU A 157 -4.91 -8.11 2.33
C GLU A 157 -4.32 -9.53 2.39
N ALA A 158 -5.18 -10.56 2.26
CA ALA A 158 -4.74 -11.95 2.19
C ALA A 158 -4.11 -12.33 0.84
N VAL A 159 -4.30 -11.51 -0.19
CA VAL A 159 -3.84 -11.79 -1.57
C VAL A 159 -2.50 -11.11 -1.83
N LYS A 160 -1.52 -11.90 -2.27
CA LYS A 160 -0.17 -11.38 -2.62
C LYS A 160 -0.09 -10.78 -4.02
N GLU A 161 -0.81 -11.36 -4.97
CA GLU A 161 -0.76 -10.97 -6.39
C GLU A 161 -1.72 -9.83 -6.67
N ASP A 162 -1.20 -8.72 -7.16
CA ASP A 162 -2.01 -7.54 -7.46
C ASP A 162 -3.07 -7.77 -8.55
N THR A 163 -2.82 -8.64 -9.54
CA THR A 163 -3.83 -8.97 -10.56
C THR A 163 -5.06 -9.63 -9.94
N LYS A 164 -4.88 -10.45 -8.90
CA LYS A 164 -5.99 -11.04 -8.14
C LYS A 164 -6.69 -9.98 -7.27
N LYS A 165 -5.95 -9.05 -6.66
CA LYS A 165 -6.55 -7.92 -5.95
C LYS A 165 -7.39 -7.03 -6.86
N LEU A 166 -6.89 -6.76 -8.08
CA LEU A 166 -7.61 -6.04 -9.12
C LEU A 166 -8.93 -6.74 -9.45
N SER A 167 -8.91 -8.06 -9.64
CA SER A 167 -10.14 -8.84 -9.88
C SER A 167 -11.16 -8.65 -8.76
N LEU A 168 -10.74 -8.82 -7.49
CA LEU A 168 -11.64 -8.62 -6.34
C LEU A 168 -12.19 -7.20 -6.27
N ALA A 169 -11.36 -6.19 -6.56
CA ALA A 169 -11.78 -4.80 -6.59
C ALA A 169 -12.81 -4.53 -7.70
N LYS A 170 -12.62 -5.11 -8.90
CA LYS A 170 -13.57 -5.03 -10.00
C LYS A 170 -14.90 -5.71 -9.67
N ASP A 171 -14.86 -6.89 -9.06
CA ASP A 171 -16.04 -7.63 -8.64
C ASP A 171 -16.87 -6.82 -7.62
N TYR A 172 -16.20 -6.10 -6.72
CA TYR A 172 -16.86 -5.23 -5.74
C TYR A 172 -17.59 -4.05 -6.40
N ILE A 173 -16.92 -3.27 -7.26
CA ILE A 173 -17.56 -2.10 -7.90
C ILE A 173 -18.71 -2.48 -8.85
N ALA A 174 -18.71 -3.72 -9.36
CA ALA A 174 -19.80 -4.24 -10.18
C ALA A 174 -21.07 -4.51 -9.35
N GLN A 175 -20.91 -4.85 -8.08
CA GLN A 175 -22.00 -5.25 -7.18
C GLN A 175 -22.49 -4.11 -6.28
N HIS A 176 -21.71 -3.03 -6.15
CA HIS A 176 -21.99 -1.95 -5.20
C HIS A 176 -21.88 -0.57 -5.86
N PRO A 177 -22.76 0.39 -5.51
CA PRO A 177 -22.51 1.79 -5.82
C PRO A 177 -21.31 2.29 -5.02
N VAL A 178 -20.40 3.02 -5.66
CA VAL A 178 -19.17 3.50 -5.02
C VAL A 178 -18.98 5.00 -5.16
N TYR A 179 -18.33 5.60 -4.16
CA TYR A 179 -17.86 6.97 -4.19
C TYR A 179 -16.36 7.04 -4.46
N THR A 180 -15.87 8.22 -4.83
CA THR A 180 -14.45 8.48 -5.08
C THR A 180 -13.59 8.12 -3.86
N ALA A 181 -14.13 8.30 -2.65
CA ALA A 181 -13.47 7.90 -1.41
C ALA A 181 -13.27 6.37 -1.30
N ASP A 182 -14.25 5.57 -1.70
CA ASP A 182 -14.16 4.10 -1.70
C ASP A 182 -13.13 3.64 -2.73
N VAL A 183 -13.21 4.19 -3.96
CA VAL A 183 -12.26 3.88 -5.03
C VAL A 183 -10.83 4.25 -4.62
N ARG A 184 -10.62 5.41 -3.98
CA ARG A 184 -9.32 5.80 -3.42
C ARG A 184 -8.82 4.76 -2.41
N THR A 185 -9.69 4.34 -1.51
CA THR A 185 -9.37 3.38 -0.44
C THR A 185 -8.98 2.03 -1.04
N ILE A 186 -9.80 1.49 -1.94
CA ILE A 186 -9.54 0.21 -2.62
C ILE A 186 -8.23 0.26 -3.42
N SER A 187 -7.99 1.37 -4.13
CA SER A 187 -6.77 1.57 -4.92
C SER A 187 -5.50 1.60 -4.08
N SER A 188 -5.60 1.99 -2.80
CA SER A 188 -4.45 2.01 -1.88
C SER A 188 -3.95 0.60 -1.51
N TRP A 189 -4.78 -0.42 -1.69
CA TRP A 189 -4.43 -1.81 -1.41
C TRP A 189 -3.77 -2.52 -2.60
N ILE A 190 -3.88 -1.92 -3.78
CA ILE A 190 -3.18 -2.33 -5.01
C ILE A 190 -1.82 -1.64 -5.01
N MET A 191 -0.77 -2.40 -5.30
CA MET A 191 0.61 -1.95 -5.31
C MET A 191 0.99 -1.30 -6.63
N PHE A 192 0.77 -1.98 -7.76
CA PHE A 192 1.21 -1.56 -9.10
C PHE A 192 0.30 -0.50 -9.69
N ASP A 193 0.91 0.57 -10.20
CA ASP A 193 0.21 1.71 -10.77
C ASP A 193 -0.56 1.34 -12.04
N ASP A 194 -0.08 0.39 -12.84
CA ASP A 194 -0.81 -0.12 -14.01
C ASP A 194 -2.14 -0.77 -13.59
N ASN A 195 -2.11 -1.62 -12.55
CA ASN A 195 -3.33 -2.23 -12.02
C ASN A 195 -4.26 -1.18 -11.37
N LYS A 196 -3.72 -0.16 -10.69
CA LYS A 196 -4.53 0.97 -10.19
C LYS A 196 -5.19 1.72 -11.33
N MET A 197 -4.47 1.97 -12.43
CA MET A 197 -4.99 2.67 -13.60
C MET A 197 -6.15 1.89 -14.20
N ASP A 198 -5.99 0.57 -14.39
CA ASP A 198 -7.02 -0.31 -14.90
C ASP A 198 -8.26 -0.33 -13.99
N PHE A 199 -8.05 -0.38 -12.68
CA PHE A 199 -9.14 -0.29 -11.71
C PHE A 199 -9.88 1.05 -11.78
N LEU A 200 -9.15 2.17 -11.82
CA LEU A 200 -9.73 3.51 -11.89
C LEU A 200 -10.54 3.72 -13.16
N LYS A 201 -10.04 3.26 -14.31
CA LYS A 201 -10.76 3.31 -15.59
C LYS A 201 -12.07 2.53 -15.52
N GLU A 202 -12.04 1.34 -14.91
CA GLU A 202 -13.24 0.51 -14.69
C GLU A 202 -14.23 1.13 -13.71
N ALA A 203 -13.74 1.76 -12.64
CA ALA A 203 -14.59 2.34 -11.60
C ALA A 203 -15.37 3.58 -12.06
N TYR A 204 -14.87 4.30 -13.07
CA TYR A 204 -15.45 5.56 -13.55
C TYR A 204 -16.96 5.50 -13.85
N PRO A 205 -17.49 4.51 -14.61
CA PRO A 205 -18.94 4.39 -14.84
C PRO A 205 -19.77 4.15 -13.57
N HIS A 206 -19.19 3.54 -12.52
CA HIS A 206 -19.89 3.15 -11.30
C HIS A 206 -19.93 4.25 -10.22
N LEU A 207 -19.16 5.33 -10.40
CA LEU A 207 -19.04 6.41 -9.43
C LEU A 207 -20.31 7.24 -9.28
N LYS A 208 -20.65 7.54 -8.03
CA LYS A 208 -21.77 8.43 -7.67
C LYS A 208 -21.39 9.92 -7.64
N ASP A 209 -20.12 10.24 -7.42
CA ASP A 209 -19.57 11.60 -7.27
C ASP A 209 -18.44 11.86 -8.29
N ARG A 210 -18.75 11.74 -9.59
CA ARG A 210 -17.76 11.80 -10.69
C ARG A 210 -16.99 13.11 -10.76
N GLU A 211 -17.53 14.19 -10.24
CA GLU A 211 -16.87 15.49 -10.10
C GLU A 211 -15.58 15.41 -9.27
N ASN A 212 -15.49 14.46 -8.33
CA ASN A 212 -14.32 14.27 -7.47
C ASN A 212 -13.26 13.35 -8.10
N TYR A 213 -13.56 12.69 -9.23
CA TYR A 213 -12.72 11.63 -9.81
C TYR A 213 -11.29 12.07 -10.11
N SER A 214 -11.10 13.32 -10.57
CA SER A 214 -9.78 13.88 -10.87
C SER A 214 -8.85 13.90 -9.65
N SER A 215 -9.39 13.90 -8.42
CA SER A 215 -8.62 13.85 -7.19
C SER A 215 -7.86 12.53 -7.00
N LEU A 216 -8.29 11.44 -7.67
CA LEU A 216 -7.65 10.12 -7.59
C LEU A 216 -6.25 10.07 -8.23
N SER A 217 -5.80 11.14 -8.89
CA SER A 217 -4.41 11.22 -9.37
C SER A 217 -3.37 11.06 -8.25
N ASP A 218 -3.76 11.27 -7.00
CA ASP A 218 -2.92 11.09 -5.81
C ASP A 218 -2.59 9.63 -5.49
N VAL A 219 -3.40 8.66 -5.96
CA VAL A 219 -3.22 7.23 -5.62
C VAL A 219 -1.97 6.62 -6.27
N PHE A 220 -1.58 7.15 -7.43
CA PHE A 220 -0.40 6.70 -8.17
C PHE A 220 0.90 7.12 -7.48
N THR A 221 1.94 6.32 -7.67
CA THR A 221 3.30 6.60 -7.19
C THR A 221 4.13 7.25 -8.30
N LEU A 222 4.00 6.79 -9.55
CA LEU A 222 4.77 7.23 -10.72
C LEU A 222 4.23 8.53 -11.32
N PRO A 223 5.10 9.54 -11.60
CA PRO A 223 4.68 10.78 -12.25
C PRO A 223 4.10 10.59 -13.65
N ALA A 224 4.62 9.64 -14.42
CA ALA A 224 4.12 9.33 -15.76
C ALA A 224 2.65 8.87 -15.70
N THR A 225 2.35 7.90 -14.82
CA THR A 225 0.99 7.38 -14.63
C THR A 225 0.04 8.45 -14.05
N LYS A 226 0.54 9.32 -13.15
CA LYS A 226 -0.23 10.50 -12.68
C LYS A 226 -0.64 11.40 -13.82
N LYS A 227 0.28 11.68 -14.75
CA LYS A 227 0.01 12.51 -15.91
C LYS A 227 -1.01 11.84 -16.83
N GLU A 228 -0.79 10.57 -17.17
CA GLU A 228 -1.73 9.78 -17.98
C GLU A 228 -3.14 9.81 -17.40
N PHE A 229 -3.27 9.62 -16.08
CA PHE A 229 -4.57 9.62 -15.42
C PHE A 229 -5.25 11.00 -15.49
N LYS A 230 -4.51 12.09 -15.30
CA LYS A 230 -5.06 13.44 -15.42
C LYS A 230 -5.53 13.76 -16.83
N ASP A 231 -4.79 13.30 -17.84
CA ASP A 231 -5.18 13.46 -19.24
C ASP A 231 -6.47 12.68 -19.52
N PHE A 232 -6.55 11.42 -19.05
CA PHE A 232 -7.76 10.58 -19.10
C PHE A 232 -8.96 11.24 -18.40
N ALA A 233 -8.81 11.70 -17.15
CA ALA A 233 -9.89 12.26 -16.34
C ALA A 233 -10.44 13.59 -16.90
N THR A 234 -9.63 14.34 -17.66
CA THR A 234 -10.03 15.60 -18.30
C THR A 234 -10.54 15.42 -19.73
N GLY A 235 -10.60 14.19 -20.24
CA GLY A 235 -11.04 13.88 -21.61
C GLY A 235 -10.03 14.29 -22.69
N LYS A 236 -8.81 14.66 -22.31
CA LYS A 236 -7.72 14.91 -23.26
C LYS A 236 -7.15 13.56 -23.69
N LYS A 237 -7.63 13.05 -24.82
CA LYS A 237 -6.99 11.93 -25.52
C LYS A 237 -5.72 12.38 -26.22
#